data_AF-A0A645HBY7-F1
#
_entry.id   AF-A0A645HBY7-F1
#
_cell.length_a   1.000
_cell.length_b   1.000
_cell.length_c   1.000
_cell.angle_alpha   90.00
_cell.angle_beta   90.00
_cell.angle_gamma   90.00
#
_symmetry.space_group_name_H-M   'P 1'
#
loop_
_entity.id
_entity.type
_entity.pdbx_description
1 polymer ?
#
loop_
_entity_poly.entity_id
_entity_poly.type
_entity_poly.pdbx_seq_one_letter_code
_entity_poly.pdbx_strand_id
1 'polypeptide(L)'
;MLAQDSETNDINSSLRSLFTSDVSGMAAGLNRLDDLGFSSNGNDDALATTELSNLDDLLATNLNGLKTLFTKTDAGLAARVNSYLENVVGDDGSLIKHQDSLTEQSTNLDKQIEDQERWVQANRQRMVDSFVAMETAQAKINQQLQYLSQNFS
;
A
#
# COMPACT_ATOMS: atom_id res chain seq x y z
N MET A 1 3.71 5.87 -6.31
CA MET A 1 4.74 4.94 -6.80
C MET A 1 5.57 4.33 -5.68
N LEU A 2 6.02 5.09 -4.66
CA LEU A 2 6.85 4.53 -3.58
C LEU A 2 6.17 3.45 -2.70
N ALA A 3 4.88 3.61 -2.38
CA ALA A 3 4.15 2.60 -1.59
C ALA A 3 3.92 1.28 -2.35
N GLN A 4 3.64 1.38 -3.65
CA GLN A 4 3.43 0.22 -4.51
C GLN A 4 4.74 -0.54 -4.76
N ASP A 5 5.87 0.17 -4.76
CA ASP A 5 7.20 -0.42 -4.88
C ASP A 5 7.60 -1.16 -3.58
N SER A 6 7.39 -0.57 -2.40
CA SER A 6 7.66 -1.25 -1.12
C SER A 6 6.78 -2.49 -0.91
N GLU A 7 5.48 -2.41 -1.20
CA GLU A 7 4.57 -3.54 -1.04
C GLU A 7 4.89 -4.68 -2.02
N THR A 8 5.22 -4.35 -3.27
CA THR A 8 5.65 -5.35 -4.26
C THR A 8 6.96 -6.03 -3.83
N ASN A 9 7.92 -5.25 -3.30
CA ASN A 9 9.18 -5.78 -2.79
C ASN A 9 8.99 -6.66 -1.55
N ASP A 10 8.07 -6.31 -0.65
CA ASP A 10 7.71 -7.11 0.52
C ASP A 10 7.02 -8.41 0.12
N ILE A 11 6.12 -8.38 -0.87
CA ILE A 11 5.44 -9.57 -1.39
C ILE A 11 6.46 -10.53 -1.99
N ASN A 12 7.33 -9.98 -2.82
CA ASN A 12 8.35 -10.71 -3.54
C ASN A 12 9.40 -11.34 -2.60
N SER A 13 9.93 -10.56 -1.64
CA SER A 13 10.86 -11.08 -0.64
C SER A 13 10.23 -12.18 0.23
N SER A 14 8.94 -12.05 0.56
CA SER A 14 8.18 -13.08 1.28
C SER A 14 8.00 -14.35 0.45
N LEU A 15 7.62 -14.24 -0.83
CA LEU A 15 7.50 -15.37 -1.75
C LEU A 15 8.83 -16.10 -1.93
N ARG A 16 9.92 -15.35 -2.12
CA ARG A 16 11.27 -15.92 -2.20
C ARG A 16 11.64 -16.67 -0.94
N SER A 17 11.45 -16.04 0.23
CA SER A 17 11.72 -16.68 1.51
C SER A 17 10.91 -17.96 1.68
N LEU A 18 9.67 -17.97 1.18
CA LEU A 18 8.83 -19.15 1.23
C LEU A 18 9.37 -20.30 0.36
N PHE A 19 9.83 -20.01 -0.86
CA PHE A 19 10.42 -21.00 -1.76
C PHE A 19 11.76 -21.57 -1.27
N THR A 20 12.56 -20.78 -0.55
CA THR A 20 13.86 -21.21 0.00
C THR A 20 13.74 -21.78 1.42
N SER A 21 12.58 -21.64 2.06
CA SER A 21 12.38 -22.15 3.42
C SER A 21 12.21 -23.67 3.47
N ASP A 22 12.67 -24.26 4.57
CA ASP A 22 12.46 -25.67 4.84
C ASP A 22 10.97 -26.00 5.10
N VAL A 23 10.53 -27.15 4.61
CA VAL A 23 9.23 -27.77 4.90
C VAL A 23 9.37 -28.65 6.14
N SER A 24 8.57 -28.35 7.15
CA SER A 24 8.64 -29.01 8.45
C SER A 24 8.17 -30.47 8.40
N GLY A 25 8.80 -31.30 9.24
CA GLY A 25 8.46 -32.73 9.35
C GLY A 25 8.81 -33.54 8.10
N MET A 26 9.90 -33.14 7.42
CA MET A 26 10.54 -33.87 6.33
C MET A 26 11.97 -34.27 6.70
N ALA A 27 12.51 -35.26 5.99
CA ALA A 27 13.90 -35.67 6.16
C ALA A 27 14.84 -34.56 5.66
N ALA A 28 15.99 -34.39 6.32
CA ALA A 28 17.02 -33.47 5.87
C ALA A 28 17.52 -33.88 4.46
N GLY A 29 17.59 -32.93 3.52
CA GLY A 29 17.95 -33.20 2.12
C GLY A 29 16.76 -33.57 1.23
N LEU A 30 15.53 -33.52 1.76
CA LEU A 30 14.27 -33.56 1.01
C LEU A 30 13.26 -32.61 1.65
N ASN A 31 13.71 -31.45 2.10
CA ASN A 31 12.88 -30.52 2.86
C ASN A 31 12.83 -29.13 2.23
N ARG A 32 13.58 -28.84 1.16
CA ARG A 32 13.54 -27.56 0.45
C ARG A 32 13.75 -27.74 -1.05
N LEU A 33 13.41 -26.70 -1.81
CA LEU A 33 13.63 -26.68 -3.27
C LEU A 33 15.12 -26.73 -3.65
N ASP A 34 16.00 -26.15 -2.82
CA ASP A 34 17.45 -26.21 -3.07
C ASP A 34 17.95 -27.65 -3.10
N ASP A 35 17.36 -28.56 -2.30
CA ASP A 35 17.72 -29.97 -2.29
C ASP A 35 17.37 -30.65 -3.63
N LEU A 36 16.39 -30.12 -4.37
CA LEU A 36 16.00 -30.61 -5.69
C LEU A 36 16.79 -29.95 -6.84
N GLY A 37 17.75 -29.07 -6.52
CA GLY A 37 18.52 -28.33 -7.51
C GLY A 37 17.84 -27.06 -8.03
N PHE A 38 16.84 -26.53 -7.32
CA PHE A 38 16.24 -25.22 -7.64
C PHE A 38 16.57 -24.22 -6.54
N SER A 39 17.36 -23.21 -6.86
CA SER A 39 17.80 -22.22 -5.88
C SER A 39 17.58 -20.79 -6.33
N SER A 40 17.38 -19.91 -5.35
CA SER A 40 17.34 -18.47 -5.61
C SER A 40 18.75 -17.90 -5.60
N ASN A 41 19.03 -16.95 -6.49
CA ASN A 41 20.30 -16.23 -6.47
C ASN A 41 20.39 -15.16 -5.35
N GLY A 42 19.32 -14.98 -4.57
CA GLY A 42 19.23 -14.00 -3.48
C GLY A 42 19.13 -12.53 -3.91
N ASN A 43 19.23 -12.22 -5.20
CA ASN A 43 19.30 -10.86 -5.73
C ASN A 43 18.12 -10.49 -6.62
N ASP A 44 17.48 -11.45 -7.30
CA ASP A 44 16.31 -11.25 -8.16
C ASP A 44 15.33 -12.41 -8.05
N ASP A 45 14.12 -12.25 -8.54
CA ASP A 45 12.99 -13.16 -8.21
C ASP A 45 13.07 -14.51 -8.93
N ALA A 46 14.18 -14.73 -9.64
CA ALA A 46 14.38 -15.95 -10.37
C ALA A 46 14.74 -17.10 -9.41
N LEU A 47 14.18 -18.25 -9.74
CA LEU A 47 14.71 -19.55 -9.35
C LEU A 47 15.57 -20.04 -10.52
N ALA A 48 16.81 -20.37 -10.20
CA ALA A 48 17.76 -20.95 -11.13
C ALA A 48 17.91 -22.45 -10.84
N THR A 49 18.05 -23.23 -11.90
CA THR A 49 18.46 -24.62 -11.78
C THR A 49 19.96 -24.70 -11.55
N THR A 50 20.39 -25.49 -10.58
CA THR A 50 21.79 -25.77 -10.30
C THR A 50 22.16 -27.18 -10.76
N GLU A 51 21.95 -28.19 -9.92
CA GLU A 51 22.28 -29.59 -10.19
C GLU A 51 21.05 -30.47 -9.92
N LEU A 52 20.55 -31.15 -10.95
CA LEU A 52 19.32 -31.95 -10.88
C LEU A 52 19.55 -33.42 -10.50
N SER A 53 20.79 -33.86 -10.31
CA SER A 53 21.12 -35.25 -10.00
C SER A 53 20.37 -35.78 -8.77
N ASN A 54 20.22 -34.94 -7.73
CA ASN A 54 19.47 -35.32 -6.54
C ASN A 54 17.96 -35.43 -6.82
N LEU A 55 17.40 -34.58 -7.69
CA LEU A 55 16.00 -34.72 -8.13
C LEU A 55 15.80 -36.03 -8.90
N ASP A 56 16.70 -36.38 -9.81
CA ASP A 56 16.64 -37.62 -10.57
C ASP A 56 16.72 -38.85 -9.64
N ASP A 57 17.65 -38.83 -8.68
CA ASP A 57 17.78 -39.89 -7.67
C ASP A 57 16.51 -40.00 -6.80
N LEU A 58 15.93 -38.88 -6.37
CA LEU A 58 14.70 -38.85 -5.58
C LEU A 58 13.48 -39.32 -6.38
N LEU A 59 13.41 -39.00 -7.67
CA LEU A 59 12.35 -39.50 -8.57
C LEU A 59 12.43 -41.03 -8.70
N ALA A 60 13.65 -41.58 -8.77
CA ALA A 60 13.86 -43.03 -8.88
C ALA A 60 13.69 -43.77 -7.54
N THR A 61 14.09 -43.17 -6.42
CA THR A 61 14.22 -43.87 -5.12
C THR A 61 13.21 -43.45 -4.06
N ASN A 62 12.64 -42.24 -4.13
CA ASN A 62 11.78 -41.68 -3.10
C ASN A 62 10.72 -40.69 -3.63
N LEU A 63 9.94 -41.12 -4.62
CA LEU A 63 8.87 -40.33 -5.22
C LEU A 63 7.79 -39.90 -4.18
N ASN A 64 7.52 -40.72 -3.18
CA ASN A 64 6.56 -40.40 -2.12
C ASN A 64 7.01 -39.23 -1.24
N GLY A 65 8.30 -39.15 -0.93
CA GLY A 65 8.87 -38.00 -0.22
C GLY A 65 8.75 -36.73 -1.05
N LEU A 66 9.07 -36.79 -2.35
CA LEU A 66 8.92 -35.66 -3.27
C LEU A 66 7.46 -35.17 -3.33
N LYS A 67 6.50 -36.09 -3.49
CA LYS A 67 5.07 -35.76 -3.45
C LYS A 67 4.72 -35.07 -2.13
N THR A 68 5.20 -35.60 -1.01
CA THR A 68 4.94 -35.02 0.31
C THR A 68 5.50 -33.60 0.43
N LEU A 69 6.69 -33.32 -0.10
CA LEU A 69 7.27 -31.98 -0.10
C LEU A 69 6.34 -30.92 -0.69
N PHE A 70 5.70 -31.24 -1.81
CA PHE A 70 4.78 -30.32 -2.47
C PHE A 70 3.37 -30.34 -1.86
N THR A 71 2.84 -31.52 -1.51
CA THR A 71 1.41 -31.70 -1.22
C THR A 71 1.08 -31.95 0.25
N LYS A 72 2.06 -31.96 1.16
CA LYS A 72 1.79 -32.11 2.59
C LYS A 72 0.80 -31.04 3.04
N THR A 73 -0.26 -31.44 3.71
CA THR A 73 -1.28 -30.54 4.24
C THR A 73 -0.61 -29.51 5.18
N ASP A 74 -0.97 -28.23 5.00
CA ASP A 74 -0.52 -27.05 5.76
C ASP A 74 0.98 -26.69 5.72
N ALA A 75 1.86 -27.66 5.48
CA ALA A 75 3.30 -27.47 5.50
C ALA A 75 3.97 -27.65 4.13
N GLY A 76 3.32 -28.35 3.19
CA GLY A 76 3.84 -28.56 1.85
C GLY A 76 3.99 -27.25 1.10
N LEU A 77 4.94 -27.20 0.17
CA LEU A 77 5.26 -25.97 -0.55
C LEU A 77 4.05 -25.38 -1.27
N ALA A 78 3.25 -26.20 -1.95
CA ALA A 78 2.06 -25.72 -2.67
C ALA A 78 0.99 -25.18 -1.72
N ALA A 79 0.76 -25.85 -0.59
CA ALA A 79 -0.19 -25.40 0.42
C ALA A 79 0.23 -24.05 1.01
N ARG A 80 1.51 -23.89 1.34
CA ARG A 80 2.03 -22.64 1.91
C ARG A 80 2.00 -21.49 0.91
N VAL A 81 2.38 -21.74 -0.36
CA VAL A 81 2.31 -20.73 -1.43
C VAL A 81 0.85 -20.32 -1.65
N ASN A 82 -0.07 -21.27 -1.70
CA ASN A 82 -1.49 -20.97 -1.86
C ASN A 82 -2.02 -20.13 -0.68
N SER A 83 -1.74 -20.53 0.56
CA SER A 83 -2.14 -19.76 1.75
C SER A 83 -1.54 -18.36 1.76
N TYR A 84 -0.28 -18.20 1.32
CA TYR A 84 0.34 -16.90 1.21
C TYR A 84 -0.37 -16.03 0.17
N LEU A 85 -0.61 -16.56 -1.04
CA LEU A 85 -1.31 -15.84 -2.10
C LEU A 85 -2.73 -15.46 -1.66
N GLU A 86 -3.47 -16.36 -1.01
CA GLU A 86 -4.80 -16.04 -0.48
C GLU A 86 -4.77 -14.88 0.52
N ASN A 87 -3.77 -14.84 1.41
CA ASN A 87 -3.62 -13.73 2.36
C ASN A 87 -3.24 -12.40 1.71
N VAL A 88 -2.61 -12.42 0.54
CA VAL A 88 -2.18 -11.20 -0.17
C VAL A 88 -3.26 -10.72 -1.13
N VAL A 89 -3.76 -11.60 -2.00
CA VAL A 89 -4.63 -11.27 -3.15
C VAL A 89 -6.04 -11.88 -3.07
N GLY A 90 -6.33 -12.68 -2.04
CA GLY A 90 -7.69 -13.20 -1.82
C GLY A 90 -8.69 -12.08 -1.51
N ASP A 91 -9.96 -12.45 -1.39
CA ASP A 91 -11.07 -11.50 -1.20
C ASP A 91 -10.88 -10.62 0.05
N ASP A 92 -10.28 -11.19 1.10
CA ASP A 92 -9.90 -10.50 2.36
C ASP A 92 -8.39 -10.19 2.44
N GLY A 93 -7.70 -10.21 1.30
CA GLY A 93 -6.26 -10.08 1.19
C GLY A 93 -5.75 -8.71 1.66
N SER A 94 -4.47 -8.67 2.06
CA SER A 94 -3.82 -7.43 2.48
C SER A 94 -3.81 -6.36 1.40
N LEU A 95 -3.68 -6.75 0.13
CA LEU A 95 -3.63 -5.83 -1.00
C LEU A 95 -4.99 -5.13 -1.22
N ILE A 96 -6.09 -5.89 -1.11
CA ILE A 96 -7.45 -5.34 -1.21
C ILE A 96 -7.71 -4.37 -0.05
N LYS A 97 -7.38 -4.76 1.18
CA LYS A 97 -7.50 -3.88 2.36
C LYS A 97 -6.67 -2.60 2.22
N HIS A 98 -5.49 -2.69 1.62
CA HIS A 98 -4.66 -1.52 1.36
C HIS A 98 -5.31 -0.58 0.33
N GLN A 99 -5.84 -1.13 -0.77
CA GLN A 99 -6.59 -0.37 -1.77
C GLN A 99 -7.81 0.34 -1.17
N ASP A 100 -8.58 -0.36 -0.33
CA ASP A 100 -9.75 0.22 0.35
C ASP A 100 -9.34 1.37 1.27
N SER A 101 -8.25 1.19 2.04
CA SER A 101 -7.70 2.24 2.90
C SER A 101 -7.25 3.47 2.12
N LEU A 102 -6.59 3.29 0.97
CA LEU A 102 -6.20 4.42 0.09
C LEU A 102 -7.43 5.14 -0.48
N THR A 103 -8.47 4.40 -0.84
CA THR A 103 -9.73 4.96 -1.35
C THR A 103 -10.46 5.77 -0.29
N GLU A 104 -10.50 5.27 0.95
CA GLU A 104 -11.05 5.99 2.10
C GLU A 104 -10.24 7.25 2.41
N GLN A 105 -8.90 7.15 2.42
CA GLN A 105 -8.02 8.30 2.60
C GLN A 105 -8.25 9.37 1.53
N SER A 106 -8.37 8.98 0.25
CA SER A 106 -8.69 9.91 -0.83
C SER A 106 -10.01 10.62 -0.59
N THR A 107 -11.07 9.86 -0.26
CA THR A 107 -12.40 10.41 0.00
C THR A 107 -12.39 11.39 1.19
N ASN A 108 -11.60 11.09 2.21
CA ASN A 108 -11.46 11.97 3.38
C ASN A 108 -10.64 13.23 3.08
N LEU A 109 -9.67 13.16 2.16
CA LEU A 109 -8.97 14.34 1.66
C LEU A 109 -9.91 15.23 0.86
N ASP A 110 -10.75 14.67 -0.01
CA ASP A 110 -11.74 15.43 -0.78
C ASP A 110 -12.68 16.22 0.14
N LYS A 111 -13.20 15.58 1.19
CA LYS A 111 -14.03 16.25 2.21
C LYS A 111 -13.29 17.39 2.91
N GLN A 112 -12.03 17.18 3.28
CA GLN A 112 -11.20 18.21 3.91
C GLN A 112 -10.97 19.41 2.98
N ILE A 113 -10.76 19.15 1.68
CA ILE A 113 -10.63 20.19 0.67
C ILE A 113 -11.92 21.00 0.58
N GLU A 114 -13.08 20.34 0.47
CA GLU A 114 -14.37 21.03 0.43
C GLU A 114 -14.63 21.89 1.67
N ASP A 115 -14.27 21.39 2.87
CA ASP A 115 -14.38 22.16 4.12
C ASP A 115 -13.47 23.40 4.11
N GLN A 116 -12.24 23.26 3.63
CA GLN A 116 -11.30 24.36 3.49
C GLN A 116 -11.80 25.39 2.47
N GLU A 117 -12.34 24.96 1.33
CA GLU A 117 -12.93 25.84 0.33
C GLU A 117 -14.11 26.63 0.91
N ARG A 118 -15.01 25.97 1.66
CA ARG A 118 -16.11 26.65 2.38
C ARG A 118 -15.56 27.73 3.32
N TRP A 119 -14.52 27.41 4.08
CA TRP A 119 -13.91 28.35 5.01
C TRP A 119 -13.25 29.55 4.29
N VAL A 120 -12.52 29.29 3.20
CA VAL A 120 -11.89 30.34 2.37
C VAL A 120 -12.94 31.27 1.77
N GLN A 121 -14.04 30.74 1.23
CA GLN A 121 -15.13 31.56 0.67
C GLN A 121 -15.81 32.41 1.75
N ALA A 122 -16.09 31.83 2.92
CA ALA A 122 -16.65 32.59 4.05
C ALA A 122 -15.70 33.69 4.55
N ASN A 123 -14.39 33.45 4.52
CA ASN A 123 -13.40 34.47 4.87
C ASN A 123 -13.35 35.58 3.80
N ARG A 124 -13.36 35.21 2.51
CA ARG A 124 -13.44 36.18 1.41
C ARG A 124 -14.69 37.06 1.53
N GLN A 125 -15.85 36.47 1.79
CA GLN A 125 -17.10 37.23 1.95
C GLN A 125 -16.99 38.22 3.11
N ARG A 126 -16.47 37.79 4.27
CA ARG A 126 -16.24 38.68 5.42
C ARG A 126 -15.30 39.84 5.09
N MET A 127 -14.25 39.60 4.30
CA MET A 127 -13.34 40.66 3.86
C MET A 127 -14.02 41.66 2.93
N VAL A 128 -14.86 41.18 2.00
CA VAL A 128 -15.67 42.05 1.12
C VAL A 128 -16.66 42.88 1.93
N ASP A 129 -17.39 42.27 2.85
CA ASP A 129 -18.36 42.97 3.70
C ASP A 129 -17.67 44.05 4.56
N SER A 130 -16.48 43.73 5.11
CA SER A 130 -15.67 44.68 5.86
C SER A 130 -15.21 45.85 4.99
N PHE A 131 -14.82 45.58 3.74
CA PHE A 131 -14.41 46.62 2.80
C PHE A 131 -15.57 47.58 2.47
N VAL A 132 -16.76 47.05 2.16
CA VAL A 132 -17.95 47.86 1.89
C VAL A 132 -18.36 48.70 3.11
N ALA A 133 -18.26 48.13 4.31
CA ALA A 133 -18.52 48.86 5.55
C ALA A 133 -17.52 50.02 5.75
N MET A 134 -16.23 49.80 5.44
CA MET A 134 -15.20 50.84 5.48
C MET A 134 -15.47 51.95 4.45
N GLU A 135 -15.83 51.63 3.21
CA GLU A 135 -16.21 52.63 2.20
C GLU A 135 -17.39 53.48 2.65
N THR A 136 -18.42 52.84 3.21
CA THR A 136 -19.62 53.52 3.71
C THR A 136 -19.27 54.46 4.88
N ALA A 137 -18.41 54.01 5.80
CA ALA A 137 -17.95 54.82 6.91
C ALA A 137 -17.13 56.04 6.41
N GLN A 138 -16.25 55.84 5.44
CA GLN A 138 -15.47 56.92 4.83
C GLN A 138 -16.36 57.95 4.13
N ALA A 139 -17.36 57.50 3.37
CA ALA A 139 -18.33 58.40 2.72
C ALA A 139 -19.09 59.25 3.76
N LYS A 140 -19.51 58.64 4.86
CA LYS A 140 -20.18 59.34 5.97
C LYS A 140 -19.27 60.36 6.66
N ILE A 141 -18.00 60.01 6.91
CA ILE A 141 -17.01 60.93 7.47
C ILE A 141 -16.79 62.13 6.54
N ASN A 142 -16.68 61.89 5.22
CA ASN A 142 -16.52 62.97 4.24
C ASN A 142 -17.72 63.92 4.22
N GLN A 143 -18.95 63.39 4.31
CA GLN A 143 -20.16 64.21 4.43
C GLN A 143 -20.17 65.05 5.72
N GLN A 144 -19.73 64.47 6.85
CA GLN A 144 -19.62 65.19 8.11
C GLN A 144 -18.57 66.30 8.05
N LEU A 145 -17.42 66.06 7.43
CA LEU A 145 -16.39 67.09 7.22
C LEU A 145 -16.89 68.24 6.36
N GLN A 146 -17.64 67.97 5.29
CA GLN A 146 -18.26 69.01 4.46
C GLN A 146 -19.27 69.85 5.24
N TYR A 147 -20.12 69.20 6.05
CA TYR A 147 -21.08 69.90 6.91
C TYR A 147 -20.39 70.79 7.94
N LEU A 148 -19.33 70.31 8.58
CA LEU A 148 -18.54 71.12 9.51
C LEU A 148 -17.87 72.29 8.80
N SER A 149 -17.27 72.06 7.62
CA SER A 149 -16.67 73.12 6.83
C SER A 149 -17.67 74.19 6.41
N GLN A 150 -18.91 73.85 6.07
CA GLN A 150 -19.94 74.81 5.64
C GLN A 150 -20.56 75.61 6.80
N ASN A 151 -20.66 75.03 7.99
CA ASN A 151 -21.28 75.70 9.15
C ASN A 151 -20.28 76.43 10.06
N PHE A 152 -18.98 76.17 9.90
CA PHE A 152 -17.91 76.78 10.69
C PHE A 152 -16.89 77.55 9.82
N SER A 153 -17.27 77.94 8.59
CA SER A 153 -16.55 78.92 7.76
C SER A 153 -17.18 80.29 7.80
#